data_AF-A0A2G4FQ42-F1
#
_entry.id   AF-A0A2G4FQ42-F1
#
_cell.length_a   1.000
_cell.length_b   1.000
_cell.length_c   1.000
_cell.angle_alpha   90.00
_cell.angle_beta   90.00
_cell.angle_gamma   90.00
#
_symmetry.space_group_name_H-M   'P 1'
#
loop_
_entity.id
_entity.type
_entity.pdbx_description
1 polymer ?
#
loop_
_entity_poly.entity_id
_entity_poly.type
_entity_poly.pdbx_seq_one_letter_code
_entity_poly.pdbx_strand_id
1 'polypeptide(L)'
;MRTREIIRNEADSPTPKVLSTELLNAEEIPVKQTVLERIRASFPWNQARAPLSHSTLKIMNDYLEDNDLKALNIEFQTESPKEDWHRLQANAAINPLFKYSLGSANWFGYLIIKPSIWGKSYYDPYTNTLHINSNNPIEILAELSHAKIIQRQNYPGLYALGSKLPFIAIWAQKQKTNEMLAYAKSKQDWELEKATYRKMYPSMLNGSSIVGMFFGPFYLRPAISVGGVLAGYTVAEWEIAQRESEITQVAYPQKPENPVIKTDSQIERASYIK
;
A
#
# COMPACT_ATOMS: atom_id res chain seq x y z
N MET A 1 32.16 84.23 31.94
CA MET A 1 31.16 84.75 30.99
C MET A 1 30.80 83.64 29.98
N ARG A 2 29.50 83.30 29.94
CA ARG A 2 28.72 82.63 28.86
C ARG A 2 29.10 81.22 28.36
N THR A 3 28.44 80.24 28.96
CA THR A 3 27.44 79.33 28.37
C THR A 3 27.53 78.97 26.88
N ARG A 4 27.62 77.67 26.59
CA ARG A 4 26.68 76.93 25.73
C ARG A 4 26.69 75.46 26.14
N GLU A 5 25.72 75.09 26.98
CA GLU A 5 25.33 73.70 27.24
C GLU A 5 24.64 73.14 26.01
N ILE A 6 25.09 71.98 25.52
CA ILE A 6 24.36 71.17 24.57
C ILE A 6 23.59 70.15 25.41
N ILE A 7 22.30 70.40 25.60
CA ILE A 7 21.36 69.45 26.20
C ILE A 7 21.19 68.29 25.22
N ARG A 8 21.76 67.12 25.54
CA ARG A 8 21.29 65.85 24.97
C ARG A 8 20.26 65.27 25.94
N ASN A 9 19.04 65.12 25.45
CA ASN A 9 17.98 64.38 26.14
C ASN A 9 18.45 62.93 26.35
N GLU A 10 18.72 62.58 27.60
CA GLU A 10 18.86 61.20 28.06
C GLU A 10 17.46 60.64 28.32
N ALA A 11 16.78 60.28 27.24
CA ALA A 11 15.48 59.62 27.27
C ALA A 11 15.41 58.60 26.13
N ASP A 12 16.16 57.51 26.28
CA ASP A 12 15.73 56.14 25.92
C ASP A 12 16.90 55.18 26.16
N SER A 13 17.01 54.72 27.40
CA SER A 13 17.78 53.53 27.70
C SER A 13 16.86 52.61 28.49
N PRO A 14 16.15 51.67 27.84
CA PRO A 14 15.36 50.71 28.56
C PRO A 14 16.33 49.81 29.33
N THR A 15 16.33 49.98 30.65
CA THR A 15 16.84 49.00 31.61
C THR A 15 16.39 47.59 31.21
N PRO A 16 17.24 46.56 31.35
CA PRO A 16 16.80 45.20 31.11
C PRO A 16 15.75 44.89 32.18
N LYS A 17 14.48 44.93 31.78
CA LYS A 17 13.39 44.32 32.53
C LYS A 17 13.77 42.85 32.67
N VAL A 18 14.24 42.48 33.86
CA VAL A 18 14.33 41.08 34.27
C VAL A 18 12.90 40.57 34.20
N LEU A 19 12.62 39.80 33.15
CA LEU A 19 11.32 39.22 32.89
C LEU A 19 11.00 38.30 34.05
N SER A 20 9.89 38.64 34.72
CA SER A 20 9.29 37.97 35.85
C SER A 20 9.22 36.46 35.64
N THR A 21 9.42 35.72 36.73
CA THR A 21 9.29 34.25 36.85
C THR A 21 7.91 33.71 36.45
N GLU A 22 6.95 34.56 36.09
CA GLU A 22 5.66 34.20 35.51
C GLU A 22 5.70 33.89 34.00
N LEU A 23 6.78 34.24 33.28
CA LEU A 23 6.98 33.81 31.88
C LEU A 23 7.61 32.42 31.74
N LEU A 24 8.00 31.79 32.85
CA LEU A 24 8.51 30.42 32.88
C LEU A 24 7.41 29.35 32.92
N ASN A 25 6.13 29.76 32.98
CA ASN A 25 4.97 28.85 33.01
C ASN A 25 3.90 29.18 31.94
N ALA A 26 4.18 30.07 30.99
CA ALA A 26 3.31 30.29 29.85
C ALA A 26 3.65 29.25 28.77
N GLU A 27 2.85 28.18 28.72
CA GLU A 27 2.54 27.36 27.56
C GLU A 27 3.69 27.18 26.55
N GLU A 28 4.32 26.00 26.56
CA GLU A 28 5.25 25.54 25.53
C GLU A 28 4.77 25.98 24.14
N ILE A 29 5.41 27.02 23.61
CA ILE A 29 5.11 27.55 22.28
C ILE A 29 5.35 26.39 21.31
N PRO A 30 4.32 25.88 20.61
CA PRO A 30 4.52 24.75 19.71
C PRO A 30 5.48 25.21 18.63
N VAL A 31 6.66 24.57 18.59
CA VAL A 31 7.61 24.65 17.47
C VAL A 31 6.77 24.58 16.20
N LYS A 32 6.78 25.66 15.41
CA LYS A 32 5.91 25.81 14.23
C LYS A 32 6.02 24.55 13.38
N GLN A 33 5.07 23.64 13.51
CA GLN A 33 5.01 22.46 12.67
C GLN A 33 5.02 22.94 11.22
N THR A 34 5.98 22.46 10.46
CA THR A 34 6.04 22.73 9.02
C THR A 34 4.72 22.31 8.39
N VAL A 35 4.33 22.92 7.27
CA VAL A 35 3.09 22.54 6.56
C VAL A 35 3.06 21.02 6.29
N LEU A 36 4.22 20.43 6.05
CA LEU A 36 4.40 18.99 5.87
C LEU A 36 4.10 18.18 7.14
N GLU A 37 4.54 18.64 8.32
CA GLU A 37 4.21 18.00 9.60
C GLU A 37 2.72 18.12 9.93
N ARG A 38 2.08 19.25 9.57
CA ARG A 38 0.63 19.41 9.73
C ARG A 38 -0.19 18.52 8.79
N ILE A 39 0.20 18.41 7.52
CA ILE A 39 -0.43 17.46 6.59
C ILE A 39 -0.23 16.03 7.09
N ARG A 40 0.99 15.66 7.49
CA ARG A 40 1.28 14.36 8.11
C ARG A 40 0.37 14.14 9.34
N ALA A 41 0.26 15.09 10.25
CA ALA A 41 -0.60 14.99 11.43
C ALA A 41 -2.10 14.93 11.11
N SER A 42 -2.52 15.37 9.91
CA SER A 42 -3.92 15.33 9.44
C SER A 42 -4.36 13.96 8.93
N PHE A 43 -3.42 13.05 8.62
CA PHE A 43 -3.70 11.67 8.16
C PHE A 43 -3.06 10.60 9.08
N PRO A 44 -3.34 10.60 10.40
CA PRO A 44 -2.68 9.74 11.37
C PRO A 44 -3.01 8.24 11.23
N TRP A 45 -4.05 7.88 10.48
CA TRP A 45 -4.60 6.52 10.41
C TRP A 45 -3.85 5.53 9.51
N ASN A 46 -2.92 6.00 8.66
CA ASN A 46 -2.14 5.13 7.76
C ASN A 46 -0.63 5.19 7.96
N GLN A 47 -0.13 5.98 8.91
CA GLN A 47 1.31 6.14 9.09
C GLN A 47 1.90 4.99 9.89
N ALA A 48 3.03 4.46 9.44
CA ALA A 48 3.92 3.68 10.27
C ALA A 48 4.34 4.57 11.45
N ARG A 49 3.78 4.30 12.63
CA ARG A 49 4.34 4.77 13.89
C ARG A 49 5.36 3.72 14.31
N ALA A 50 6.51 4.16 14.82
CA ALA A 50 7.41 3.23 15.49
C ALA A 50 6.80 2.86 16.85
N PRO A 51 6.71 1.57 17.22
CA PRO A 51 7.06 0.38 16.43
C PRO A 51 5.93 -0.09 15.48
N LEU A 52 6.29 -0.78 14.40
CA LEU A 52 5.33 -1.51 13.55
C LEU A 52 4.57 -2.55 14.38
N SER A 53 3.34 -2.88 13.97
CA SER A 53 2.56 -3.91 14.67
C SER A 53 3.21 -5.29 14.54
N HIS A 54 2.95 -6.15 15.52
CA HIS A 54 3.45 -7.52 15.50
C HIS A 54 2.95 -8.32 14.28
N SER A 55 1.73 -8.05 13.81
CA SER A 55 1.18 -8.68 12.60
C SER A 55 1.92 -8.24 11.34
N THR A 56 2.27 -6.96 11.23
CA THR A 56 3.03 -6.40 10.13
C THR A 56 4.47 -6.94 10.09
N LEU A 57 5.14 -6.98 11.24
CA LEU A 57 6.49 -7.56 11.33
C LEU A 57 6.49 -9.05 10.99
N LYS A 58 5.50 -9.79 11.49
CA LYS A 58 5.35 -11.22 11.21
C LYS A 58 5.16 -11.47 9.71
N ILE A 59 4.19 -10.82 9.05
CA ILE A 59 3.94 -11.06 7.62
C ILE A 59 5.15 -10.70 6.76
N MET A 60 5.88 -9.65 7.14
CA MET A 60 7.08 -9.22 6.44
C MET A 60 8.22 -10.25 6.59
N ASN A 61 8.52 -10.67 7.82
CA ASN A 61 9.58 -11.65 8.08
C ASN A 61 9.25 -13.00 7.43
N ASP A 62 8.02 -13.50 7.63
CA ASP A 62 7.57 -14.77 7.04
C ASP A 62 7.73 -14.72 5.50
N TYR A 63 7.25 -13.64 4.86
CA TYR A 63 7.31 -13.54 3.39
C TYR A 63 8.75 -13.37 2.87
N LEU A 64 9.60 -12.62 3.56
CA LEU A 64 11.02 -12.46 3.17
C LEU A 64 11.77 -13.80 3.27
N GLU A 65 11.52 -14.57 4.33
CA GLU A 65 12.14 -15.87 4.58
C GLU A 65 11.67 -16.91 3.57
N ASP A 66 10.35 -17.02 3.37
CA ASP A 66 9.74 -17.99 2.44
C ASP A 66 10.15 -17.78 0.97
N ASN A 67 10.56 -16.55 0.61
CA ASN A 67 10.82 -16.16 -0.78
C ASN A 67 12.28 -15.77 -1.06
N ASP A 68 13.18 -15.93 -0.08
CA ASP A 68 14.61 -15.63 -0.14
C ASP A 68 14.93 -14.21 -0.68
N LEU A 69 14.14 -13.21 -0.28
CA LEU A 69 14.26 -11.83 -0.74
C LEU A 69 15.39 -11.05 -0.01
N LYS A 70 16.54 -11.69 0.23
CA LYS A 70 17.65 -11.16 1.05
C LYS A 70 18.34 -9.92 0.48
N ALA A 71 18.20 -9.67 -0.82
CA ALA A 71 18.84 -8.53 -1.50
C ALA A 71 18.01 -7.24 -1.46
N LEU A 72 16.90 -7.21 -0.72
CA LEU A 72 16.00 -6.05 -0.66
C LEU A 72 16.48 -5.03 0.38
N ASN A 73 16.68 -3.78 -0.02
CA ASN A 73 16.90 -2.69 0.94
C ASN A 73 15.56 -2.33 1.57
N ILE A 74 15.50 -2.19 2.89
CA ILE A 74 14.28 -1.83 3.61
C ILE A 74 14.51 -0.55 4.38
N GLU A 75 13.67 0.46 4.14
CA GLU A 75 13.71 1.74 4.84
C GLU A 75 12.40 1.98 5.60
N PHE A 76 12.50 2.44 6.83
CA PHE A 76 11.35 2.71 7.69
C PHE A 76 11.15 4.21 7.86
N GLN A 77 9.97 4.71 7.50
CA GLN A 77 9.49 6.09 7.77
C GLN A 77 10.31 7.25 7.20
N THR A 78 11.50 7.00 6.66
CA THR A 78 12.39 7.98 6.06
C THR A 78 12.57 7.67 4.59
N GLU A 79 12.22 8.62 3.74
CA GLU A 79 12.75 8.69 2.38
C GLU A 79 14.08 9.43 2.51
N SER A 80 15.16 8.82 2.03
CA SER A 80 16.51 9.38 2.04
C SER A 80 16.92 9.71 0.60
N PRO A 81 16.52 10.86 0.02
CA PRO A 81 16.64 11.06 -1.43
C PRO A 81 18.09 10.98 -1.93
N LYS A 82 19.05 11.41 -1.10
CA LYS A 82 20.47 11.28 -1.40
C LYS A 82 20.92 9.82 -1.46
N GLU A 83 20.48 9.00 -0.50
CA GLU A 83 20.80 7.57 -0.45
C GLU A 83 20.08 6.83 -1.58
N ASP A 84 18.83 7.18 -1.88
CA ASP A 84 18.08 6.66 -3.02
C ASP A 84 18.78 6.97 -4.34
N TRP A 85 19.34 8.17 -4.49
CA TRP A 85 20.12 8.52 -5.66
C TRP A 85 21.40 7.68 -5.76
N HIS A 86 22.11 7.48 -4.65
CA HIS A 86 23.29 6.61 -4.62
C HIS A 86 22.93 5.15 -4.94
N ARG A 87 21.81 4.63 -4.42
CA ARG A 87 21.29 3.29 -4.73
C ARG A 87 20.88 3.16 -6.19
N LEU A 88 20.22 4.18 -6.74
CA LEU A 88 19.89 4.23 -8.17
C LEU A 88 21.16 4.09 -9.01
N GLN A 89 22.21 4.86 -8.69
CA GLN A 89 23.51 4.77 -9.37
C GLN A 89 24.14 3.38 -9.22
N ALA A 90 24.14 2.82 -8.01
CA ALA A 90 24.74 1.53 -7.69
C ALA A 90 23.96 0.32 -8.24
N ASN A 91 22.68 0.46 -8.59
CA ASN A 91 21.86 -0.67 -9.02
C ASN A 91 22.29 -1.22 -10.39
N ALA A 92 23.07 -2.29 -10.40
CA ALA A 92 23.57 -2.92 -11.62
C ALA A 92 22.49 -3.69 -12.41
N ALA A 93 21.33 -3.99 -11.81
CA ALA A 93 20.25 -4.72 -12.46
C ALA A 93 19.47 -3.88 -13.49
N ILE A 94 19.67 -2.56 -13.49
CA ILE A 94 18.97 -1.62 -14.36
C ILE A 94 19.96 -1.04 -15.38
N ASN A 95 19.61 -1.15 -16.66
CA ASN A 95 20.39 -0.56 -17.74
C ASN A 95 20.60 0.95 -17.50
N PRO A 96 21.80 1.50 -17.71
CA PRO A 96 22.09 2.92 -17.51
C PRO A 96 21.12 3.88 -18.21
N LEU A 97 20.64 3.55 -19.42
CA LEU A 97 19.68 4.38 -20.15
C LEU A 97 18.37 4.55 -19.37
N PHE A 98 17.81 3.48 -18.81
CA PHE A 98 16.58 3.53 -18.03
C PHE A 98 16.80 4.10 -16.64
N LYS A 99 17.96 3.82 -16.04
CA LYS A 99 18.38 4.34 -14.74
C LYS A 99 18.41 5.87 -14.72
N TYR A 100 19.06 6.49 -15.70
CA TYR A 100 19.25 7.95 -15.75
C TYR A 100 18.12 8.72 -16.45
N SER A 101 17.19 8.02 -17.10
CA SER A 101 15.97 8.64 -17.62
C SER A 101 14.82 8.46 -16.62
N LEU A 102 14.17 7.30 -16.70
CA LEU A 102 12.96 6.99 -15.95
C LEU A 102 13.22 6.77 -14.47
N GLY A 103 14.35 6.18 -14.10
CA GLY A 103 14.76 6.04 -12.70
C GLY A 103 14.94 7.42 -12.03
N SER A 104 15.61 8.35 -12.72
CA SER A 104 15.76 9.73 -12.24
C SER A 104 14.43 10.48 -12.21
N ALA A 105 13.55 10.29 -13.20
CA ALA A 105 12.20 10.88 -13.19
C ALA A 105 11.33 10.30 -12.06
N ASN A 106 11.43 9.00 -11.77
CA ASN A 106 10.72 8.33 -10.69
C ASN A 106 11.19 8.85 -9.33
N TRP A 107 12.51 8.90 -9.12
CA TRP A 107 13.15 9.47 -7.94
C TRP A 107 12.70 10.93 -7.71
N PHE A 108 12.71 11.75 -8.76
CA PHE A 108 12.24 13.13 -8.69
C PHE A 108 10.73 13.23 -8.41
N GLY A 109 9.93 12.33 -8.95
CA GLY A 109 8.50 12.23 -8.65
C GLY A 109 8.24 11.96 -7.17
N TYR A 110 8.98 11.03 -6.56
CA TYR A 110 8.87 10.75 -5.13
C TYR A 110 9.36 11.90 -4.25
N LEU A 111 10.37 12.65 -4.68
CA LEU A 111 10.78 13.90 -4.02
C LEU A 111 9.65 14.93 -3.90
N ILE A 112 8.78 15.02 -4.92
CA ILE A 112 7.65 15.95 -4.94
C ILE A 112 6.46 15.41 -4.15
N ILE A 113 6.07 14.16 -4.44
CA ILE A 113 4.83 13.56 -3.90
C ILE A 113 5.01 13.15 -2.43
N LYS A 114 6.23 12.79 -2.03
CA LYS A 114 6.61 12.29 -0.70
C LYS A 114 5.59 11.29 -0.13
N PRO A 115 5.52 10.06 -0.68
CA PRO A 115 4.58 9.03 -0.23
C PRO A 115 4.53 8.81 1.29
N SER A 116 5.66 9.02 1.99
CA SER A 116 5.74 9.01 3.46
C SER A 116 4.69 9.90 4.14
N ILE A 117 4.35 11.07 3.58
CA ILE A 117 3.35 12.00 4.14
C ILE A 117 1.96 11.34 4.20
N TRP A 118 1.64 10.54 3.19
CA TRP A 118 0.37 9.83 3.05
C TRP A 118 0.37 8.47 3.75
N GLY A 119 1.47 8.11 4.41
CA GLY A 119 1.64 6.81 5.05
C GLY A 119 1.54 5.66 4.05
N LYS A 120 2.03 5.85 2.81
CA LYS A 120 1.93 4.84 1.75
C LYS A 120 3.26 4.09 1.60
N SER A 121 3.23 2.79 1.79
CA SER A 121 4.41 1.95 1.53
C SER A 121 4.55 1.70 0.05
N TYR A 122 5.78 1.61 -0.44
CA TYR A 122 6.05 1.34 -1.84
C TYR A 122 7.42 0.68 -2.04
N TYR A 123 7.49 -0.23 -3.01
CA TYR A 123 8.74 -0.72 -3.54
C TYR A 123 9.18 0.10 -4.76
N ASP A 124 10.43 0.57 -4.76
CA ASP A 124 11.07 1.19 -5.92
C ASP A 124 12.01 0.18 -6.62
N PRO A 125 11.64 -0.31 -7.83
CA PRO A 125 12.47 -1.20 -8.63
C PRO A 125 13.83 -0.61 -9.04
N TYR A 126 13.92 0.71 -9.17
CA TYR A 126 15.12 1.39 -9.67
C TYR A 126 16.21 1.51 -8.62
N THR A 127 15.85 1.63 -7.34
CA THR A 127 16.77 1.64 -6.20
C THR A 127 16.84 0.29 -5.48
N ASN A 128 15.94 -0.64 -5.82
CA ASN A 128 15.72 -1.92 -5.14
C ASN A 128 15.47 -1.71 -3.63
N THR A 129 14.64 -0.72 -3.31
CA THR A 129 14.31 -0.32 -1.94
C THR A 129 12.82 -0.45 -1.68
N LEU A 130 12.46 -1.08 -0.57
CA LEU A 130 11.12 -1.09 0.00
C LEU A 130 11.03 0.00 1.07
N HIS A 131 10.24 1.03 0.80
CA HIS A 131 9.94 2.08 1.76
C HIS A 131 8.67 1.72 2.53
N ILE A 132 8.83 1.49 3.84
CA ILE A 132 7.76 1.14 4.76
C ILE A 132 7.30 2.39 5.47
N ASN A 133 6.17 2.92 5.01
CA ASN A 133 5.54 4.12 5.57
C ASN A 133 4.15 3.84 6.17
N SER A 134 3.64 2.60 6.05
CA SER A 134 2.32 2.18 6.53
C SER A 134 2.42 1.05 7.55
N ASN A 135 1.58 1.03 8.57
CA ASN A 135 1.41 -0.13 9.45
C ASN A 135 0.27 -1.06 8.99
N ASN A 136 0.23 -1.35 7.68
CA ASN A 136 -0.79 -2.22 7.07
C ASN A 136 -0.12 -3.48 6.52
N PRO A 137 -0.39 -4.67 7.09
CA PRO A 137 0.26 -5.92 6.69
C PRO A 137 -0.03 -6.29 5.24
N ILE A 138 -1.25 -6.04 4.76
CA ILE A 138 -1.66 -6.37 3.39
C ILE A 138 -0.97 -5.46 2.38
N GLU A 139 -0.78 -4.18 2.72
CA GLU A 139 -0.06 -3.24 1.85
C GLU A 139 1.41 -3.62 1.73
N ILE A 140 2.07 -3.95 2.84
CA ILE A 140 3.46 -4.40 2.84
C ILE A 140 3.61 -5.71 2.08
N LEU A 141 2.70 -6.68 2.29
CA LEU A 141 2.69 -7.92 1.53
C LEU A 141 2.55 -7.66 0.02
N ALA A 142 1.74 -6.69 -0.37
CA ALA A 142 1.58 -6.31 -1.77
C ALA A 142 2.91 -5.75 -2.33
N GLU A 143 3.60 -4.89 -1.60
CA GLU A 143 4.89 -4.33 -2.05
C GLU A 143 6.02 -5.37 -2.06
N LEU A 144 6.04 -6.31 -1.11
CA LEU A 144 6.96 -7.46 -1.10
C LEU A 144 6.69 -8.39 -2.29
N SER A 145 5.42 -8.67 -2.59
CA SER A 145 5.03 -9.46 -3.76
C SER A 145 5.47 -8.79 -5.06
N HIS A 146 5.38 -7.46 -5.12
CA HIS A 146 5.90 -6.69 -6.24
C HIS A 146 7.42 -6.82 -6.35
N ALA A 147 8.16 -6.68 -5.25
CA ALA A 147 9.61 -6.87 -5.22
C ALA A 147 10.01 -8.27 -5.72
N LYS A 148 9.34 -9.32 -5.24
CA LYS A 148 9.54 -10.71 -5.71
C LYS A 148 9.33 -10.83 -7.21
N ILE A 149 8.23 -10.29 -7.74
CA ILE A 149 7.93 -10.36 -9.17
C ILE A 149 9.02 -9.69 -10.00
N ILE A 150 9.47 -8.50 -9.58
CA ILE A 150 10.52 -7.72 -10.27
C ILE A 150 11.87 -8.45 -10.23
N GLN A 151 12.29 -8.91 -9.05
CA GLN A 151 13.59 -9.57 -8.88
C GLN A 151 13.69 -10.91 -9.63
N ARG A 152 12.55 -11.56 -9.90
CA ARG A 152 12.50 -12.78 -10.72
C ARG A 152 12.56 -12.53 -12.23
N GLN A 153 12.51 -11.28 -12.69
CA GLN A 153 12.59 -10.98 -14.12
C GLN A 153 14.03 -10.98 -14.61
N ASN A 154 14.25 -11.45 -15.84
CA ASN A 154 15.55 -11.36 -16.51
C ASN A 154 15.98 -9.90 -16.76
N TYR A 155 15.01 -8.99 -16.92
CA TYR A 155 15.24 -7.57 -17.13
C TYR A 155 14.37 -6.74 -16.17
N PRO A 156 14.74 -6.64 -14.88
CA PRO A 156 13.94 -5.96 -13.86
C PRO A 156 13.57 -4.53 -14.23
N GLY A 157 14.51 -3.78 -14.82
CA GLY A 157 14.29 -2.40 -15.23
C GLY A 157 13.33 -2.24 -16.41
N LEU A 158 13.41 -3.14 -17.40
CA LEU A 158 12.49 -3.11 -18.54
C LEU A 158 11.08 -3.54 -18.11
N TYR A 159 10.99 -4.51 -17.21
CA TYR A 159 9.71 -4.91 -16.64
C TYR A 159 9.11 -3.79 -15.78
N ALA A 160 9.90 -3.15 -14.91
CA ALA A 160 9.45 -2.03 -14.08
C ALA A 160 9.01 -0.81 -14.91
N LEU A 161 9.55 -0.65 -16.12
CA LEU A 161 9.06 0.29 -17.10
C LEU A 161 7.73 -0.19 -17.72
N GLY A 162 7.73 -1.42 -18.24
CA GLY A 162 6.56 -2.01 -18.90
C GLY A 162 5.34 -2.00 -18.00
N SER A 163 5.50 -2.33 -16.71
CA SER A 163 4.41 -2.35 -15.73
C SER A 163 3.76 -0.98 -15.46
N LYS A 164 4.36 0.12 -15.93
CA LYS A 164 3.77 1.47 -15.87
C LYS A 164 3.01 1.85 -17.15
N LEU A 165 3.17 1.11 -18.24
CA LEU A 165 2.46 1.36 -19.49
C LEU A 165 0.99 0.90 -19.41
N PRO A 166 0.07 1.56 -20.12
CA PRO A 166 -1.31 1.11 -20.19
C PRO A 166 -1.38 -0.35 -20.68
N PHE A 167 -2.38 -1.09 -20.23
CA PHE A 167 -2.57 -2.54 -20.44
C PHE A 167 -1.55 -3.45 -19.73
N ILE A 168 -0.25 -3.18 -19.86
CA ILE A 168 0.78 -3.96 -19.16
C ILE A 168 0.65 -3.75 -17.64
N ALA A 169 0.28 -2.55 -17.20
CA ALA A 169 -0.05 -2.28 -15.80
C ALA A 169 -1.17 -3.16 -15.26
N ILE A 170 -2.20 -3.48 -16.08
CA ILE A 170 -3.28 -4.38 -15.66
C ILE A 170 -2.74 -5.79 -15.49
N TRP A 171 -1.92 -6.26 -16.42
CA TRP A 171 -1.32 -7.59 -16.34
C TRP A 171 -0.36 -7.71 -15.15
N ALA A 172 0.50 -6.72 -14.92
CA ALA A 172 1.39 -6.67 -13.76
C ALA A 172 0.59 -6.65 -12.44
N GLN A 173 -0.51 -5.89 -12.39
CA GLN A 173 -1.40 -5.86 -11.23
C GLN A 173 -2.09 -7.22 -11.02
N LYS A 174 -2.55 -7.88 -12.09
CA LYS A 174 -3.12 -9.24 -12.03
C LYS A 174 -2.08 -10.25 -11.50
N GLN A 175 -0.83 -10.18 -11.97
CA GLN A 175 0.23 -11.05 -11.50
C GLN A 175 0.50 -10.84 -10.00
N LYS A 176 0.54 -9.58 -9.53
CA LYS A 176 0.67 -9.24 -8.11
C LYS A 176 -0.50 -9.79 -7.27
N THR A 177 -1.74 -9.66 -7.76
CA THR A 177 -2.92 -10.25 -7.10
C THR A 177 -2.81 -11.77 -6.98
N ASN A 178 -2.46 -12.44 -8.07
CA ASN A 178 -2.33 -13.90 -8.09
C ASN A 178 -1.23 -14.40 -7.16
N GLU A 179 -0.09 -13.69 -7.11
CA GLU A 179 1.02 -13.99 -6.20
C GLU A 179 0.59 -13.92 -4.74
N MET A 180 -0.11 -12.85 -4.35
CA MET A 180 -0.60 -12.70 -2.97
C MET A 180 -1.65 -13.76 -2.62
N LEU A 181 -2.59 -14.06 -3.53
CA LEU A 181 -3.60 -15.12 -3.32
C LEU A 181 -2.95 -16.49 -3.23
N ALA A 182 -1.95 -16.78 -4.07
CA ALA A 182 -1.20 -18.03 -4.02
C ALA A 182 -0.45 -18.17 -2.68
N TYR A 183 0.16 -17.09 -2.20
CA TYR A 183 0.81 -17.08 -0.88
C TYR A 183 -0.19 -17.33 0.25
N ALA A 184 -1.32 -16.61 0.28
CA ALA A 184 -2.36 -16.82 1.30
C ALA A 184 -2.91 -18.26 1.30
N LYS A 185 -3.19 -18.80 0.10
CA LYS A 185 -3.63 -20.20 -0.08
C LYS A 185 -2.59 -21.20 0.38
N SER A 186 -1.29 -20.94 0.10
CA SER A 186 -0.20 -21.82 0.53
C SER A 186 -0.05 -21.89 2.06
N LYS A 187 -0.38 -20.80 2.75
CA LYS A 187 -0.41 -20.74 4.22
C LYS A 187 -1.72 -21.24 4.82
N GLN A 188 -2.70 -21.60 3.98
CA GLN A 188 -4.07 -21.97 4.39
C GLN A 188 -4.71 -20.90 5.29
N ASP A 189 -4.36 -19.63 5.08
CA ASP A 189 -4.84 -18.50 5.88
C ASP A 189 -6.00 -17.81 5.16
N TRP A 190 -7.21 -18.18 5.55
CA TRP A 190 -8.44 -17.64 4.97
C TRP A 190 -8.60 -16.13 5.22
N GLU A 191 -8.22 -15.63 6.39
CA GLU A 191 -8.33 -14.20 6.71
C GLU A 191 -7.39 -13.38 5.83
N LEU A 192 -6.18 -13.89 5.57
CA LEU A 192 -5.24 -13.28 4.64
C LEU A 192 -5.74 -13.34 3.19
N GLU A 193 -6.34 -14.47 2.78
CA GLU A 193 -6.93 -14.63 1.44
C GLU A 193 -8.08 -13.62 1.22
N LYS A 194 -9.00 -13.53 2.19
CA LYS A 194 -10.13 -12.59 2.21
C LYS A 194 -9.68 -11.12 2.19
N ALA A 195 -8.68 -10.78 3.00
CA ALA A 195 -8.10 -9.43 3.00
C ALA A 195 -7.41 -9.10 1.66
N THR A 196 -6.80 -10.10 1.02
CA THR A 196 -6.20 -9.96 -0.31
C THR A 196 -7.26 -9.69 -1.39
N TYR A 197 -8.38 -10.42 -1.41
CA TYR A 197 -9.50 -10.14 -2.34
C TYR A 197 -9.95 -8.68 -2.21
N ARG A 198 -10.23 -8.22 -0.99
CA ARG A 198 -10.72 -6.86 -0.69
C ARG A 198 -9.75 -5.75 -1.05
N LYS A 199 -8.44 -5.96 -0.92
CA LYS A 199 -7.44 -4.95 -1.28
C LYS A 199 -7.15 -4.95 -2.78
N MET A 200 -6.99 -6.13 -3.38
CA MET A 200 -6.36 -6.28 -4.69
C MET A 200 -7.33 -6.17 -5.86
N TYR A 201 -8.58 -6.64 -5.74
CA TYR A 201 -9.56 -6.57 -6.82
C TYR A 201 -10.02 -5.13 -7.13
N PRO A 202 -10.34 -4.28 -6.13
CA PRO A 202 -10.54 -2.84 -6.37
C PRO A 202 -9.35 -2.19 -7.06
N SER A 203 -8.13 -2.52 -6.64
CA SER A 203 -6.91 -1.97 -7.24
C SER A 203 -6.70 -2.45 -8.70
N MET A 204 -7.01 -3.72 -9.01
CA MET A 204 -6.91 -4.31 -10.35
C MET A 204 -7.89 -3.68 -11.34
N LEU A 205 -9.15 -3.52 -10.94
CA LEU A 205 -10.15 -2.90 -11.81
C LEU A 205 -10.01 -1.37 -11.86
N ASN A 206 -9.51 -0.72 -10.80
CA ASN A 206 -9.02 0.64 -10.93
C ASN A 206 -7.80 0.72 -11.87
N GLY A 207 -6.95 -0.30 -11.94
CA GLY A 207 -5.89 -0.42 -12.96
C GLY A 207 -6.43 -0.43 -14.39
N SER A 208 -7.61 -1.01 -14.63
CA SER A 208 -8.31 -0.90 -15.92
C SER A 208 -8.80 0.52 -16.20
N SER A 209 -9.15 1.28 -15.16
CA SER A 209 -9.45 2.71 -15.27
C SER A 209 -8.24 3.54 -15.70
N ILE A 210 -7.00 3.08 -15.45
CA ILE A 210 -5.77 3.73 -15.94
C ILE A 210 -5.72 3.71 -17.47
N VAL A 211 -6.18 2.62 -18.12
CA VAL A 211 -6.33 2.60 -19.59
C VAL A 211 -7.35 3.66 -20.02
N GLY A 212 -8.50 3.73 -19.36
CA GLY A 212 -9.49 4.79 -19.58
C GLY A 212 -8.94 6.19 -19.27
N MET A 213 -7.97 6.32 -18.35
CA MET A 213 -7.30 7.58 -18.05
C MET A 213 -6.39 7.98 -19.21
N PHE A 214 -5.63 7.08 -19.81
CA PHE A 214 -4.75 7.39 -20.94
C PHE A 214 -5.50 7.71 -22.24
N PHE A 215 -6.63 7.04 -22.51
CA PHE A 215 -7.33 7.13 -23.80
C PHE A 215 -8.71 7.79 -23.74
N GLY A 216 -9.26 8.03 -22.56
CA GLY A 216 -10.57 8.65 -22.37
C GLY A 216 -10.51 10.19 -22.27
N PRO A 217 -11.64 10.87 -22.53
CA PRO A 217 -11.74 12.31 -22.35
C PRO A 217 -11.41 12.72 -20.90
N PHE A 218 -10.60 13.77 -20.73
CA PHE A 218 -10.04 14.11 -19.41
C PHE A 218 -11.13 14.36 -18.33
N TYR A 219 -12.29 14.87 -18.73
CA TYR A 219 -13.42 15.19 -17.85
C TYR A 219 -14.20 13.95 -17.38
N LEU A 220 -14.05 12.80 -18.05
CA LEU A 220 -14.66 11.53 -17.60
C LEU A 220 -13.74 10.74 -16.66
N ARG A 221 -12.45 11.10 -16.56
CA ARG A 221 -11.45 10.37 -15.75
C ARG A 221 -11.88 10.11 -14.30
N PRO A 222 -12.47 11.09 -13.56
CA PRO A 222 -12.91 10.83 -12.19
C PRO A 222 -14.01 9.77 -12.11
N ALA A 223 -15.00 9.84 -13.01
CA ALA A 223 -16.11 8.88 -13.05
C ALA A 223 -15.63 7.47 -13.43
N ILE A 224 -14.71 7.35 -14.38
CA ILE A 224 -14.11 6.06 -14.79
C ILE A 224 -13.35 5.42 -13.62
N SER A 225 -12.62 6.20 -12.82
CA SER A 225 -11.89 5.68 -11.66
C SER A 225 -12.84 5.19 -10.57
N VAL A 226 -13.87 5.96 -10.21
CA VAL A 226 -14.87 5.56 -9.20
C VAL A 226 -15.60 4.27 -9.64
N GLY A 227 -16.02 4.21 -10.91
CA GLY A 227 -16.68 3.03 -11.46
C GLY A 227 -15.80 1.76 -11.38
N GLY A 228 -14.51 1.88 -11.72
CA GLY A 228 -13.56 0.76 -11.64
C GLY A 228 -13.34 0.25 -10.21
N VAL A 229 -13.26 1.15 -9.23
CA VAL A 229 -13.12 0.78 -7.81
C VAL A 229 -14.36 0.03 -7.32
N LEU A 230 -15.56 0.55 -7.61
CA LEU A 230 -16.83 -0.07 -7.18
C LEU A 230 -17.00 -1.47 -7.80
N ALA A 231 -16.75 -1.60 -9.10
CA ALA A 231 -16.79 -2.92 -9.75
C ALA A 231 -15.77 -3.89 -9.13
N GLY A 232 -14.61 -3.40 -8.70
CA GLY A 232 -13.61 -4.28 -8.08
C GLY A 232 -14.05 -4.77 -6.70
N TYR A 233 -14.78 -3.94 -5.93
CA TYR A 233 -15.38 -4.37 -4.67
C TYR A 233 -16.48 -5.41 -4.87
N THR A 234 -17.33 -5.26 -5.90
CA THR A 234 -18.39 -6.27 -6.15
C THR A 234 -17.80 -7.62 -6.54
N VAL A 235 -16.74 -7.62 -7.37
CA VAL A 235 -16.04 -8.87 -7.72
C VAL A 235 -15.34 -9.45 -6.49
N ALA A 236 -14.73 -8.62 -5.64
CA ALA A 236 -14.10 -9.10 -4.41
C ALA A 236 -15.10 -9.83 -3.50
N GLU A 237 -16.27 -9.24 -3.24
CA GLU A 237 -17.29 -9.86 -2.38
C GLU A 237 -17.91 -11.11 -3.03
N TRP A 238 -18.04 -11.15 -4.36
CA TRP A 238 -18.49 -12.35 -5.08
C TRP A 238 -17.50 -13.52 -4.93
N GLU A 239 -16.20 -13.28 -5.13
CA GLU A 239 -15.14 -14.30 -4.96
C GLU A 239 -15.07 -14.78 -3.50
N ILE A 240 -15.21 -13.86 -2.54
CA ILE A 240 -15.26 -14.20 -1.11
C ILE A 240 -16.45 -15.12 -0.83
N ALA A 241 -17.65 -14.78 -1.30
CA ALA A 241 -18.84 -15.59 -1.07
C ALA A 241 -18.71 -16.99 -1.68
N GLN A 242 -18.16 -17.09 -2.89
CA GLN A 242 -17.88 -18.39 -3.53
C GLN A 242 -16.90 -19.20 -2.68
N ARG A 243 -15.79 -18.60 -2.27
CA ARG A 243 -14.74 -19.30 -1.51
C ARG A 243 -15.20 -19.71 -0.10
N GLU A 244 -16.00 -18.89 0.58
CA GLU A 244 -16.63 -19.26 1.85
C GLU A 244 -17.55 -20.48 1.71
N SER A 245 -18.29 -20.57 0.60
CA SER A 245 -19.13 -21.74 0.32
C SER A 245 -18.31 -23.02 0.12
N GLU A 246 -17.17 -22.93 -0.58
CA GLU A 246 -16.26 -24.06 -0.78
C GLU A 246 -15.65 -24.54 0.54
N ILE A 247 -15.17 -23.61 1.37
CA ILE A 247 -14.61 -23.92 2.69
C ILE A 247 -15.68 -24.57 3.58
N THR A 248 -16.91 -24.05 3.56
CA THR A 248 -18.02 -24.58 4.36
C THR A 248 -18.43 -25.99 3.90
N GLN A 249 -18.47 -26.24 2.60
CA GLN A 249 -18.76 -27.58 2.05
C GLN A 249 -17.68 -28.60 2.40
N VAL A 250 -16.40 -28.18 2.42
CA VAL A 250 -15.29 -29.06 2.83
C VAL A 250 -15.32 -29.32 4.34
N ALA A 251 -15.64 -28.31 5.16
CA ALA A 251 -15.71 -28.44 6.62
C ALA A 251 -16.94 -29.25 7.08
N TYR A 252 -18.05 -29.15 6.36
CA TYR A 252 -19.29 -29.87 6.61
C TYR A 252 -19.76 -30.56 5.32
N PRO A 253 -19.13 -31.69 4.93
CA PRO A 253 -19.60 -32.46 3.79
C PRO A 253 -21.05 -32.84 4.06
N GLN A 254 -21.95 -32.45 3.15
CA GLN A 254 -23.36 -32.81 3.22
C GLN A 254 -23.44 -34.33 3.43
N LYS A 255 -24.11 -34.75 4.52
CA LYS A 255 -24.39 -36.16 4.78
C LYS A 255 -25.04 -36.72 3.52
N PRO A 256 -24.55 -37.84 2.93
CA PRO A 256 -25.11 -38.35 1.69
C PRO A 256 -26.61 -38.50 1.87
N GLU A 257 -27.37 -37.83 1.01
CA GLU A 257 -28.81 -37.97 0.96
C GLU A 257 -29.06 -39.46 0.67
N ASN A 258 -29.53 -40.18 1.69
CA ASN A 258 -29.86 -41.59 1.56
C ASN A 258 -30.77 -41.70 0.34
N PRO A 259 -30.44 -42.51 -0.68
CA PRO A 259 -31.35 -42.68 -1.80
C PRO A 259 -32.67 -43.15 -1.22
N VAL A 260 -33.72 -42.37 -1.44
CA VAL A 260 -35.09 -42.77 -1.11
C VAL A 260 -35.34 -44.04 -1.90
N ILE A 261 -35.18 -45.18 -1.22
CA ILE A 261 -35.66 -46.46 -1.73
C ILE A 261 -37.16 -46.25 -1.86
N LYS A 262 -37.63 -46.04 -3.08
CA LYS A 262 -39.05 -46.10 -3.40
C LYS A 262 -39.46 -47.54 -3.13
N THR A 263 -39.98 -47.79 -1.93
CA THR A 263 -40.64 -49.03 -1.60
C THR A 263 -41.81 -49.16 -2.57
N ASP A 264 -41.70 -50.12 -3.48
CA ASP A 264 -42.71 -50.46 -4.46
C ASP A 264 -43.95 -50.99 -3.73
N SER A 265 -44.85 -50.10 -3.31
CA SER A 265 -46.13 -50.46 -2.69
C SER A 265 -47.18 -50.77 -3.76
N GLN A 266 -46.88 -51.70 -4.66
CA GLN A 266 -47.79 -52.19 -5.70
C GLN A 266 -47.86 -53.72 -5.79
N ILE A 267 -47.86 -54.42 -4.66
CA ILE A 267 -48.37 -55.80 -4.62
C ILE A 267 -49.30 -55.95 -3.43
N GLU A 268 -50.52 -55.45 -3.59
CA GLU A 268 -51.68 -56.07 -2.95
C GLU A 268 -52.93 -55.63 -3.70
N ARG A 269 -53.81 -56.61 -3.99
CA ARG A 269 -55.14 -56.52 -4.62
C ARG A 269 -55.23 -56.76 -6.13
N ALA A 270 -55.01 -58.01 -6.53
CA ALA A 270 -55.80 -58.63 -7.60
C ALA A 270 -55.73 -60.17 -7.54
N SER A 271 -56.36 -60.78 -6.54
CA SER A 271 -56.73 -62.21 -6.63
C SER A 271 -57.84 -62.55 -5.64
N TYR A 272 -59.01 -61.94 -5.87
CA TYR A 272 -60.29 -62.52 -5.53
C TYR A 272 -61.26 -62.10 -6.65
N ILE A 273 -61.67 -63.06 -7.48
CA ILE A 273 -63.04 -63.27 -8.01
C ILE A 273 -62.96 -64.35 -9.10
N LYS A 274 -63.60 -65.48 -8.76
CA LYS A 274 -64.15 -66.60 -9.57
C LYS A 274 -63.21 -67.51 -10.37
#